data_AF-A0A944EWD5-F1
#
_entry.id   AF-A0A944EWD5-F1
#
_cell.length_a   1.000
_cell.length_b   1.000
_cell.length_c   1.000
_cell.angle_alpha   90.00
_cell.angle_beta   90.00
_cell.angle_gamma   90.00
#
_symmetry.space_group_name_H-M   'P 1'
#
loop_
_entity.id
_entity.type
_entity.pdbx_description
1 polymer ?
#
loop_
_entity_poly.entity_id
_entity_poly.type
_entity_poly.pdbx_seq_one_letter_code
_entity_poly.pdbx_strand_id
1 'polypeptide(L)'
;MSLEFFDDAPIQVVDFVPTTVRPGDVVASTETGPVKLYSRDEVHTAIVDSVTLAADEAHRSNQADRFAWAITAVMTYLDAPSAPWAEVKNRHYQPTPDAADDDEAPQFIREQVSQAVNNGVDASAQHTGRNIPDDLDNLVVNAALTLLDDPEADFYTVAIECYSESPRVVRSWL
;
A
#
# COMPACT_ATOMS: atom_id res chain seq x y z
N MET A 1 8.71 -48.89 -51.10
CA MET A 1 8.23 -47.50 -51.06
C MET A 1 8.34 -47.03 -49.61
N SER A 2 8.78 -45.79 -49.43
CA SER A 2 9.59 -45.27 -48.33
C SER A 2 8.92 -45.07 -46.96
N LEU A 3 9.81 -44.97 -45.97
CA LEU A 3 9.72 -44.43 -44.60
C LEU A 3 9.07 -43.03 -44.49
N GLU A 4 8.49 -42.70 -43.33
CA GLU A 4 8.96 -41.69 -42.34
C GLU A 4 7.89 -41.49 -41.23
N PHE A 5 8.16 -41.89 -39.97
CA PHE A 5 8.70 -41.10 -38.84
C PHE A 5 7.72 -40.05 -38.26
N PHE A 6 7.27 -40.25 -37.01
CA PHE A 6 7.47 -39.28 -35.93
C PHE A 6 7.55 -40.02 -34.58
N ASP A 7 8.63 -39.67 -33.89
CA ASP A 7 9.23 -40.28 -32.70
C ASP A 7 8.39 -40.09 -31.43
N ASP A 8 8.37 -41.14 -30.62
CA ASP A 8 7.93 -41.17 -29.23
C ASP A 8 9.05 -40.56 -28.38
N ALA A 9 8.94 -39.27 -28.04
CA ALA A 9 9.92 -38.59 -27.20
C ALA A 9 9.57 -38.77 -25.71
N PRO A 10 10.43 -39.44 -24.91
CA PRO A 10 10.18 -39.66 -23.50
C PRO A 10 10.33 -38.38 -22.66
N ILE A 11 9.50 -38.28 -21.62
CA ILE A 11 9.55 -37.29 -20.54
C ILE A 11 11.00 -37.17 -20.04
N GLN A 12 11.62 -36.00 -20.25
CA GLN A 12 12.90 -35.70 -19.64
C GLN A 12 12.67 -35.45 -18.14
N VAL A 13 13.05 -36.46 -17.34
CA VAL A 13 13.35 -36.28 -15.92
C VAL A 13 14.54 -35.34 -15.86
N VAL A 14 14.28 -34.06 -15.61
CA VAL A 14 15.34 -33.10 -15.34
C VAL A 14 15.91 -33.47 -13.97
N ASP A 15 17.12 -34.02 -13.98
CA ASP A 15 17.95 -34.30 -12.81
C ASP A 15 18.11 -33.00 -12.02
N PHE A 16 17.37 -32.89 -10.90
CA PHE A 16 17.56 -31.82 -9.94
C PHE A 16 18.86 -32.14 -9.20
N VAL A 17 19.98 -31.59 -9.67
CA VAL A 17 21.20 -31.55 -8.87
C VAL A 17 20.91 -30.63 -7.69
N PRO A 18 20.89 -31.10 -6.44
CA PRO A 18 20.76 -30.20 -5.31
C PRO A 18 22.09 -29.47 -5.15
N THR A 19 22.21 -28.31 -5.80
CA THR A 19 23.30 -27.38 -5.52
C THR A 19 23.17 -27.00 -4.05
N THR A 20 24.16 -27.39 -3.25
CA THR A 20 24.30 -27.03 -1.84
C THR A 20 24.21 -25.50 -1.69
N VAL A 21 23.03 -25.01 -1.31
CA VAL A 21 22.80 -23.63 -0.87
C VAL A 21 23.62 -23.42 0.40
N ARG A 22 24.51 -22.42 0.39
CA ARG A 22 25.29 -22.09 1.58
C ARG A 22 24.41 -21.25 2.52
N PRO A 23 24.58 -21.38 3.85
CA PRO A 23 23.96 -20.46 4.79
C PRO A 23 24.49 -19.05 4.51
N GLY A 24 23.66 -18.19 3.92
CA GLY A 24 24.02 -16.82 3.54
C GLY A 24 23.69 -16.42 2.09
N ASP A 25 23.25 -17.35 1.24
CA ASP A 25 22.78 -17.02 -0.10
C ASP A 25 21.37 -16.41 -0.05
N VAL A 26 21.30 -15.07 -0.06
CA VAL A 26 20.05 -14.35 -0.32
C VAL A 26 19.78 -14.49 -1.81
N VAL A 27 18.80 -15.32 -2.17
CA VAL A 27 18.27 -15.33 -3.53
C VAL A 27 17.55 -13.99 -3.73
N ALA A 28 18.29 -12.99 -4.20
CA ALA A 28 17.72 -11.77 -4.69
C ALA A 28 16.99 -12.12 -5.99
N SER A 29 15.71 -12.50 -5.86
CA SER A 29 14.79 -12.53 -6.98
C SER A 29 14.54 -11.08 -7.39
N THR A 30 15.45 -10.50 -8.17
CA THR A 30 15.19 -9.24 -8.86
C THR A 30 14.22 -9.55 -10.00
N GLU A 31 12.91 -9.45 -9.74
CA GLU A 31 11.93 -9.24 -10.78
C GLU A 31 12.22 -7.88 -11.42
N THR A 32 13.03 -7.87 -12.49
CA THR A 32 13.28 -6.69 -13.31
C THR A 32 12.11 -6.47 -14.27
N GLY A 33 10.93 -6.21 -13.72
CA GLY A 33 9.81 -5.61 -14.46
C GLY A 33 9.94 -4.08 -14.51
N PRO A 34 9.21 -3.39 -15.40
CA PRO A 34 9.10 -1.93 -15.30
C PRO A 34 8.48 -1.57 -13.94
N VAL A 35 9.13 -0.67 -13.20
CA VAL A 35 8.62 -0.17 -11.91
C VAL A 35 7.35 0.63 -12.18
N LYS A 36 6.22 0.22 -11.57
CA LYS A 36 4.97 0.98 -11.60
C LYS A 36 5.18 2.29 -10.86
N LEU A 37 4.81 3.39 -11.50
CA LEU A 37 4.83 4.73 -10.91
C LEU A 37 3.39 5.16 -10.64
N TYR A 38 3.22 5.90 -9.55
CA TYR A 38 1.95 6.43 -9.10
C TYR A 38 2.03 7.95 -9.08
N SER A 39 1.01 8.59 -9.64
CA SER A 39 0.78 10.02 -9.49
C SER A 39 0.38 10.38 -8.07
N ARG A 40 0.58 11.64 -7.71
CA ARG A 40 0.10 12.19 -6.44
C ARG A 40 -1.41 11.99 -6.25
N ASP A 41 -2.19 12.11 -7.32
CA ASP A 41 -3.65 12.00 -7.28
C ASP A 41 -4.11 10.56 -7.07
N GLU A 42 -3.42 9.59 -7.65
CA GLU A 42 -3.67 8.16 -7.37
C GLU A 42 -3.42 7.85 -5.89
N VAL A 43 -2.34 8.39 -5.31
CA VAL A 43 -2.05 8.21 -3.88
C VAL A 43 -3.11 8.89 -3.02
N HIS A 44 -3.52 10.11 -3.37
CA HIS A 44 -4.57 10.84 -2.65
C HIS A 44 -5.92 10.09 -2.70
N THR A 45 -6.29 9.58 -3.88
CA THR A 45 -7.51 8.79 -4.07
C THR A 45 -7.45 7.53 -3.21
N ALA A 46 -6.35 6.77 -3.28
CA ALA A 46 -6.18 5.54 -2.51
C ALA A 46 -6.27 5.77 -0.98
N ILE A 47 -5.67 6.84 -0.45
CA ILE A 47 -5.77 7.14 0.99
C ILE A 47 -7.18 7.60 1.39
N VAL A 48 -7.88 8.40 0.57
CA VAL A 48 -9.26 8.82 0.84
C VAL A 48 -10.23 7.63 0.80
N ASP A 49 -10.08 6.75 -0.17
CA ASP A 49 -10.92 5.56 -0.32
C ASP A 49 -10.65 4.56 0.81
N SER A 50 -9.39 4.39 1.22
CA SER A 50 -9.04 3.55 2.38
C SER A 50 -9.67 4.04 3.69
N VAL A 51 -9.72 5.35 3.89
CA VAL A 51 -10.38 5.98 5.04
C VAL A 51 -11.88 5.69 5.00
N THR A 52 -12.49 5.82 3.83
CA THR A 52 -13.93 5.56 3.64
C THR A 52 -14.25 4.10 3.94
N LEU A 53 -13.49 3.17 3.34
CA LEU A 53 -13.62 1.73 3.59
C LEU A 53 -13.47 1.41 5.08
N ALA A 54 -12.41 1.90 5.72
CA ALA A 54 -12.15 1.63 7.13
C ALA A 54 -13.24 2.23 8.03
N ALA A 55 -13.69 3.45 7.75
CA ALA A 55 -14.75 4.11 8.51
C ALA A 55 -16.10 3.38 8.39
N ASP A 56 -16.45 2.93 7.19
CA ASP A 56 -17.69 2.19 6.93
C ASP A 56 -17.71 0.85 7.70
N GLU A 57 -16.59 0.12 7.66
CA GLU A 57 -16.43 -1.16 8.37
C GLU A 57 -16.42 -0.99 9.90
N ALA A 58 -15.88 0.13 10.42
CA ALA A 58 -15.96 0.47 11.84
C ALA A 58 -17.28 1.14 12.26
N HIS A 59 -18.19 1.39 11.31
CA HIS A 59 -19.41 2.18 11.53
C HIS A 59 -19.16 3.55 12.18
N ARG A 60 -18.09 4.23 11.73
CA ARG A 60 -17.70 5.58 12.19
C ARG A 60 -17.84 6.59 11.07
N SER A 61 -17.91 7.87 11.44
CA SER A 61 -17.88 8.95 10.44
C SER A 61 -16.50 9.03 9.80
N ASN A 62 -16.43 8.99 8.47
CA ASN A 62 -15.20 9.26 7.70
C ASN A 62 -14.72 10.72 7.84
N GLN A 63 -15.55 11.62 8.37
CA GLN A 63 -15.19 13.01 8.69
C GLN A 63 -14.55 13.17 10.08
N ALA A 64 -14.34 12.08 10.82
CA ALA A 64 -13.68 12.17 12.11
C ALA A 64 -12.26 12.75 11.96
N ASP A 65 -11.88 13.65 12.86
CA ASP A 65 -10.57 14.33 12.84
C ASP A 65 -9.40 13.37 12.61
N ARG A 66 -9.45 12.17 13.21
CA ARG A 66 -8.42 11.13 13.05
C ARG A 66 -8.09 10.83 11.59
N PHE A 67 -9.08 10.81 10.71
CA PHE A 67 -8.92 10.49 9.31
C PHE A 67 -8.44 11.71 8.51
N ALA A 68 -8.99 12.89 8.77
CA ALA A 68 -8.56 14.12 8.12
C ALA A 68 -7.08 14.45 8.43
N TRP A 69 -6.65 14.21 9.67
CA TRP A 69 -5.24 14.33 10.06
C TRP A 69 -4.35 13.31 9.35
N ALA A 70 -4.79 12.06 9.23
CA ALA A 70 -4.06 11.01 8.52
C ALA A 70 -3.85 11.36 7.05
N ILE A 71 -4.92 11.70 6.31
CA ILE A 71 -4.85 12.10 4.90
C ILE A 71 -3.87 13.26 4.72
N THR A 72 -3.98 14.30 5.55
CA THR A 72 -3.09 15.47 5.47
C THR A 72 -1.62 15.06 5.73
N ALA A 73 -1.37 14.25 6.74
CA ALA A 73 -0.02 13.81 7.11
C ALA A 73 0.61 12.97 5.99
N VAL A 74 -0.15 12.02 5.43
CA VAL A 74 0.28 11.18 4.31
C VAL A 74 0.68 12.04 3.11
N MET A 75 -0.19 12.96 2.67
CA MET A 75 0.14 13.83 1.52
C MET A 75 1.32 14.76 1.81
N THR A 76 1.47 15.22 3.05
CA THR A 76 2.63 16.04 3.45
C THR A 76 3.93 15.23 3.36
N TYR A 77 3.94 13.99 3.84
CA TYR A 77 5.13 13.14 3.81
C TYR A 77 5.41 12.52 2.46
N LEU A 78 4.40 12.40 1.59
CA LEU A 78 4.60 12.07 0.20
C LEU A 78 5.38 13.17 -0.52
N ASP A 79 4.97 14.43 -0.34
CA ASP A 79 5.63 15.59 -0.94
C ASP A 79 7.00 15.88 -0.30
N ALA A 80 7.12 15.68 1.01
CA ALA A 80 8.32 15.95 1.80
C ALA A 80 8.48 14.93 2.95
N PRO A 81 9.18 13.80 2.73
CA PRO A 81 9.27 12.70 3.70
C PRO A 81 9.85 13.07 5.08
N SER A 82 10.60 14.17 5.16
CA SER A 82 11.20 14.68 6.39
C SER A 82 10.49 15.92 6.94
N ALA A 83 9.29 16.24 6.47
CA ALA A 83 8.55 17.42 6.91
C ALA A 83 8.29 17.38 8.42
N PRO A 84 8.45 18.50 9.15
CA PRO A 84 8.10 18.56 10.56
C PRO A 84 6.58 18.53 10.72
N TRP A 85 6.09 18.02 11.87
CA TRP A 85 4.64 18.00 12.17
C TRP A 85 3.96 19.39 12.10
N ALA A 86 4.71 20.47 12.34
CA ALA A 86 4.19 21.83 12.16
C ALA A 86 3.72 22.10 10.73
N GLU A 87 4.37 21.51 9.72
CA GLU A 87 3.95 21.64 8.32
C GLU A 87 2.64 20.90 8.06
N VAL A 88 2.51 19.67 8.59
CA VAL A 88 1.25 18.91 8.52
C VAL A 88 0.10 19.72 9.12
N LYS A 89 0.30 20.32 10.30
CA LYS A 89 -0.71 21.19 10.92
C LYS A 89 -1.07 22.39 10.05
N ASN A 90 -0.07 23.05 9.47
CA ASN A 90 -0.32 24.22 8.62
C ASN A 90 -1.16 23.81 7.40
N ARG A 91 -0.81 22.70 6.73
CA ARG A 91 -1.57 22.19 5.59
C ARG A 91 -2.98 21.73 5.97
N HIS A 92 -3.16 21.17 7.16
CA HIS A 92 -4.47 20.73 7.64
C HIS A 92 -5.45 21.90 7.79
N TYR A 93 -5.00 23.03 8.34
CA TYR A 93 -5.82 24.22 8.52
C TYR A 93 -5.84 25.16 7.31
N GLN A 94 -4.85 25.07 6.45
CA GLN A 94 -4.71 25.85 5.23
C GLN A 94 -4.38 24.91 4.07
N PRO A 95 -5.40 24.23 3.51
CA PRO A 95 -5.20 23.37 2.36
C PRO A 95 -4.50 24.15 1.26
N THR A 96 -3.37 23.64 0.80
CA THR A 96 -2.72 24.19 -0.39
C THR A 96 -3.59 23.79 -1.57
N PRO A 97 -3.92 24.70 -2.51
CA PRO A 97 -4.63 24.31 -3.72
C PRO A 97 -3.83 23.22 -4.43
N ASP A 98 -4.49 22.15 -4.88
CA ASP A 98 -3.83 21.14 -5.71
C ASP A 98 -3.22 21.85 -6.93
N ALA A 99 -1.94 21.58 -7.18
CA ALA A 99 -1.25 22.14 -8.34
C ALA A 99 -1.96 21.63 -9.59
N ALA A 100 -2.43 22.55 -10.43
CA ALA A 100 -3.15 22.25 -11.66
C ALA A 100 -2.35 21.30 -12.57
N ASP A 101 -3.07 20.42 -13.26
CA ASP A 101 -2.61 19.49 -14.31
C ASP A 101 -1.29 19.93 -14.95
N ASP A 102 -0.19 19.30 -14.54
CA ASP A 102 1.10 19.47 -15.19
C ASP A 102 1.66 18.08 -15.45
N ASP A 103 1.98 17.80 -16.72
CA ASP A 103 2.64 16.56 -17.16
C ASP A 103 4.04 16.38 -16.49
N GLU A 104 4.48 17.36 -15.69
CA GLU A 104 5.65 17.34 -14.80
C GLU A 104 5.35 16.95 -13.34
N ALA A 105 4.11 16.54 -13.01
CA ALA A 105 3.75 16.14 -11.65
C ALA A 105 4.65 15.00 -11.12
N PRO A 106 5.19 15.12 -9.89
CA PRO A 106 6.03 14.09 -9.30
C PRO A 106 5.35 12.71 -9.34
N GLN A 107 6.13 11.72 -9.77
CA GLN A 107 5.73 10.32 -9.83
C GLN A 107 6.46 9.56 -8.71
N PHE A 108 5.74 8.67 -8.03
CA PHE A 108 6.22 7.97 -6.85
C PHE A 108 6.30 6.47 -7.11
N ILE A 109 7.33 5.81 -6.59
CA ILE A 109 7.37 4.34 -6.52
C ILE A 109 6.57 3.85 -5.31
N ARG A 110 6.14 2.59 -5.34
CA ARG A 110 5.31 1.98 -4.29
C ARG A 110 5.94 2.11 -2.89
N GLU A 111 7.25 2.00 -2.79
CA GLU A 111 7.99 2.10 -1.53
C GLU A 111 7.90 3.51 -0.92
N GLN A 112 7.94 4.55 -1.74
CA GLN A 112 7.80 5.94 -1.27
C GLN A 112 6.37 6.18 -0.75
N VAL A 113 5.36 5.68 -1.48
CA VAL A 113 3.96 5.76 -1.05
C VAL A 113 3.76 4.99 0.25
N SER A 114 4.29 3.77 0.35
CA SER A 114 4.22 2.95 1.56
C SER A 114 4.84 3.65 2.77
N GLN A 115 6.00 4.27 2.62
CA GLN A 115 6.64 5.06 3.69
C GLN A 115 5.78 6.27 4.09
N ALA A 116 5.25 7.02 3.12
CA ALA A 116 4.40 8.17 3.39
C ALA A 116 3.10 7.80 4.12
N VAL A 117 2.44 6.73 3.68
CA VAL A 117 1.20 6.21 4.29
C VAL A 117 1.44 5.79 5.74
N ASN A 118 2.43 4.93 5.99
CA ASN A 118 2.76 4.47 7.35
C ASN A 118 3.13 5.65 8.25
N ASN A 119 4.10 6.48 7.84
CA ASN A 119 4.56 7.61 8.65
C ASN A 119 3.43 8.61 8.92
N GLY A 120 2.55 8.85 7.93
CA GLY A 120 1.45 9.80 8.05
C GLY A 120 0.41 9.34 9.04
N VAL A 121 0.00 8.07 8.96
CA VAL A 121 -0.95 7.47 9.90
C VAL A 121 -0.36 7.43 11.31
N ASP A 122 0.89 6.99 11.47
CA ASP A 122 1.60 6.94 12.75
C ASP A 122 1.70 8.31 13.42
N ALA A 123 2.18 9.32 12.68
CA ALA A 123 2.30 10.67 13.17
C ALA A 123 0.93 11.25 13.55
N SER A 124 -0.10 10.97 12.75
CA SER A 124 -1.46 11.42 13.05
C SER A 124 -1.97 10.81 14.35
N ALA A 125 -1.77 9.52 14.60
CA ALA A 125 -2.17 8.88 15.85
C ALA A 125 -1.47 9.54 17.04
N GLN A 126 -0.13 9.60 16.98
CA GLN A 126 0.71 10.16 18.05
C GLN A 126 0.30 11.59 18.42
N HIS A 127 0.03 12.42 17.42
CA HIS A 127 -0.27 13.84 17.64
C HIS A 127 -1.74 14.17 17.87
N THR A 128 -2.66 13.22 17.66
CA THR A 128 -4.10 13.35 17.97
C THR A 128 -4.49 12.69 19.29
N GLY A 129 -3.51 12.35 20.14
CA GLY A 129 -3.72 11.84 21.49
C GLY A 129 -3.85 10.32 21.59
N ARG A 130 -3.60 9.59 20.49
CA ARG A 130 -3.55 8.14 20.44
C ARG A 130 -2.07 7.76 20.37
N ASN A 131 -1.44 7.53 21.53
CA ASN A 131 0.02 7.35 21.64
C ASN A 131 0.62 6.37 20.62
N ILE A 132 -0.17 5.41 20.12
CA ILE A 132 0.15 4.48 19.04
C ILE A 132 -1.06 4.30 18.10
N PRO A 133 -0.85 3.91 16.83
CA PRO A 133 -1.90 3.44 15.92
C PRO A 133 -2.69 2.27 16.52
N ASP A 134 -3.99 2.24 16.25
CA ASP A 134 -4.88 1.12 16.58
C ASP A 134 -5.19 0.24 15.34
N ASP A 135 -6.02 -0.80 15.51
CA ASP A 135 -6.37 -1.72 14.42
C ASP A 135 -7.09 -1.02 13.25
N LEU A 136 -7.83 0.05 13.53
CA LEU A 136 -8.48 0.86 12.51
C LEU A 136 -7.46 1.68 11.70
N ASP A 137 -6.41 2.18 12.35
CA ASP A 137 -5.31 2.85 11.66
C ASP A 137 -4.52 1.86 10.77
N ASN A 138 -4.26 0.66 11.26
CA ASN A 138 -3.61 -0.40 10.47
C ASN A 138 -4.47 -0.81 9.26
N LEU A 139 -5.79 -0.84 9.42
CA LEU A 139 -6.72 -1.07 8.30
C LEU A 139 -6.62 0.02 7.23
N VAL A 140 -6.55 1.29 7.63
CA VAL A 140 -6.34 2.40 6.68
C VAL A 140 -5.04 2.22 5.90
N VAL A 141 -3.93 1.92 6.57
CA VAL A 141 -2.63 1.71 5.91
C VAL A 141 -2.71 0.57 4.89
N ASN A 142 -3.21 -0.59 5.32
CA ASN A 142 -3.29 -1.76 4.45
C ASN A 142 -4.24 -1.53 3.28
N ALA A 143 -5.43 -0.98 3.53
CA ALA A 143 -6.39 -0.65 2.48
C ALA A 143 -5.83 0.38 1.49
N ALA A 144 -5.11 1.42 1.94
CA ALA A 144 -4.51 2.40 1.04
C ALA A 144 -3.51 1.76 0.08
N LEU A 145 -2.67 0.84 0.57
CA LEU A 145 -1.67 0.17 -0.25
C LEU A 145 -2.27 -0.89 -1.17
N THR A 146 -3.34 -1.56 -0.77
CA THR A 146 -4.10 -2.46 -1.65
C THR A 146 -4.83 -1.67 -2.73
N LEU A 147 -5.54 -0.60 -2.38
CA LEU A 147 -6.30 0.25 -3.32
C LEU A 147 -5.40 0.96 -4.33
N LEU A 148 -4.16 1.27 -3.95
CA LEU A 148 -3.15 1.79 -4.85
C LEU A 148 -2.80 0.78 -5.96
N ASP A 149 -2.79 -0.51 -5.64
CA ASP A 149 -2.47 -1.59 -6.58
C ASP A 149 -3.70 -2.07 -7.36
N ASP A 150 -4.84 -2.18 -6.68
CA ASP A 150 -6.16 -2.57 -7.18
C ASP A 150 -7.24 -1.59 -6.67
N PRO A 151 -7.61 -0.56 -7.47
CA PRO A 151 -8.61 0.44 -7.07
C PRO A 151 -10.01 -0.10 -6.79
N GLU A 152 -10.32 -1.34 -7.19
CA GLU A 152 -11.63 -1.97 -6.98
C GLU A 152 -11.63 -2.91 -5.75
N ALA A 153 -10.51 -2.98 -5.00
CA ALA A 153 -10.40 -3.83 -3.83
C ALA A 153 -11.41 -3.45 -2.75
N ASP A 154 -12.17 -4.44 -2.27
CA ASP A 154 -13.08 -4.28 -1.15
C ASP A 154 -12.43 -4.69 0.18
N PHE A 155 -13.17 -4.57 1.28
CA PHE A 155 -12.69 -4.99 2.60
C PHE A 155 -12.28 -6.48 2.64
N TYR A 156 -12.95 -7.36 1.90
CA TYR A 156 -12.61 -8.78 1.88
C TYR A 156 -11.27 -9.01 1.18
N THR A 157 -11.02 -8.35 0.05
CA THR A 157 -9.72 -8.36 -0.62
C THR A 157 -8.62 -7.89 0.32
N VAL A 158 -8.78 -6.70 0.93
CA VAL A 158 -7.80 -6.15 1.89
C VAL A 158 -7.56 -7.11 3.06
N ALA A 159 -8.63 -7.67 3.64
CA ALA A 159 -8.52 -8.58 4.77
C ALA A 159 -7.76 -9.87 4.42
N ILE A 160 -8.04 -10.47 3.25
CA ILE A 160 -7.42 -11.72 2.80
C ILE A 160 -5.95 -11.52 2.44
N GLU A 161 -5.61 -10.39 1.81
CA GLU A 161 -4.26 -10.14 1.33
C GLU A 161 -3.32 -9.64 2.43
N CYS A 162 -3.82 -8.80 3.33
CA CYS A 162 -2.97 -8.10 4.30
C CYS A 162 -2.95 -8.75 5.68
N TYR A 163 -3.89 -9.65 5.99
CA TYR A 163 -4.00 -10.26 7.31
C TYR A 163 -3.97 -11.78 7.23
N SER A 164 -3.36 -12.43 8.23
CA SER A 164 -3.40 -13.89 8.36
C SER A 164 -4.72 -14.40 8.96
N GLU A 165 -5.70 -13.51 9.16
CA GLU A 165 -6.96 -13.75 9.85
C GLU A 165 -8.13 -13.64 8.89
N SER A 166 -9.26 -14.28 9.22
CA SER A 166 -10.45 -14.18 8.37
C SER A 166 -11.03 -12.74 8.39
N PRO A 167 -11.71 -12.28 7.31
CA PRO A 167 -12.35 -10.97 7.28
C PRO A 167 -13.31 -10.72 8.45
N ARG A 168 -13.98 -11.77 8.93
CA ARG A 168 -14.84 -11.70 10.12
C ARG A 168 -14.06 -11.36 11.40
N VAL A 169 -12.86 -11.92 11.56
CA VAL A 169 -11.99 -11.66 12.71
C VAL A 169 -11.41 -10.25 12.62
N VAL A 170 -10.94 -9.83 11.45
CA VAL A 170 -10.44 -8.47 11.22
C VAL A 170 -11.52 -7.43 11.57
N ARG A 171 -12.76 -7.64 11.12
CA ARG A 171 -13.89 -6.76 11.45
C ARG A 171 -14.17 -6.67 12.96
N SER A 172 -13.83 -7.70 13.74
CA SER A 172 -14.05 -7.70 15.19
C SER A 172 -13.08 -6.81 15.99
N TRP A 173 -12.07 -6.25 15.34
CA TRP A 173 -11.10 -5.33 15.95
C TRP A 173 -11.49 -3.84 15.80
N LEU A 174 -12.47 -3.53 14.94
CA LEU A 174 -12.85 -2.17 14.50
C LEU A 174 -13.95 -1.54 15.39
#